data_AF-A0A444MQ92-F1
#
_entry.id   AF-A0A444MQ92-F1
#
_cell.length_a   1.000
_cell.length_b   1.000
_cell.length_c   1.000
_cell.angle_alpha   90.00
_cell.angle_beta   90.00
_cell.angle_gamma   90.00
#
_symmetry.space_group_name_H-M   'P 1'
#
loop_
_entity.id
_entity.type
_entity.pdbx_description
1 polymer ?
#
loop_
_entity_poly.entity_id
_entity_poly.type
_entity_poly.pdbx_seq_one_letter_code
_entity_poly.pdbx_strand_id
1 'polypeptide(L)'
;MSNSTNSNESVDGTIPLATAKAWAANWRTYLASSEQVFVGRSFLIPIVSIQTLLTASANAEAVRAYIGLEDETDPLTAKLILVPVINGEEVHTIPGENGGEDKSATVDLVNSCPPFCPTGGGPTLES
;
A
#
# COMPACT_ATOMS: atom_id res chain seq x y z
N MET A 1 10.08 -11.58 -33.74
CA MET A 1 10.28 -12.14 -32.39
C MET A 1 10.53 -10.98 -31.44
N SER A 2 10.00 -11.07 -30.23
CA SER A 2 9.90 -10.02 -29.18
C SER A 2 8.78 -9.00 -29.42
N ASN A 3 7.95 -8.62 -28.44
CA ASN A 3 8.15 -8.67 -26.99
C ASN A 3 6.80 -8.84 -26.26
N SER A 4 6.70 -9.77 -25.32
CA SER A 4 5.52 -9.92 -24.44
C SER A 4 5.51 -8.79 -23.41
N THR A 5 4.56 -7.88 -23.53
CA THR A 5 4.15 -7.00 -22.43
C THR A 5 3.00 -7.68 -21.70
N ASN A 6 3.33 -8.43 -20.64
CA ASN A 6 2.39 -8.73 -19.57
C ASN A 6 2.09 -7.40 -18.85
N SER A 7 1.15 -6.62 -19.40
CA SER A 7 0.57 -5.47 -18.73
C SER A 7 -0.41 -5.98 -17.68
N ASN A 8 0.12 -6.32 -16.52
CA ASN A 8 -0.68 -6.55 -15.31
C ASN A 8 -1.36 -5.20 -14.99
N GLU A 9 -2.59 -5.02 -15.46
CA GLU A 9 -3.34 -3.77 -15.36
C GLU A 9 -3.69 -3.46 -13.90
N SER A 10 -2.75 -2.86 -13.18
CA SER A 10 -3.06 -2.13 -11.96
C SER A 10 -3.93 -0.92 -12.33
N VAL A 11 -5.02 -0.72 -11.60
CA VAL A 11 -5.69 0.58 -11.57
C VAL A 11 -4.67 1.56 -11.00
N ASP A 12 -4.51 2.74 -11.60
CA ASP A 12 -3.57 3.76 -11.12
C ASP A 12 -3.68 3.95 -9.60
N GLY A 13 -2.60 3.64 -8.88
CA GLY A 13 -2.51 3.70 -7.42
C GLY A 13 -2.85 2.40 -6.68
N THR A 14 -3.05 1.27 -7.37
CA THR A 14 -3.13 -0.06 -6.75
C THR A 14 -1.82 -0.83 -6.93
N ILE A 15 -1.51 -1.74 -6.01
CA ILE A 15 -0.39 -2.68 -6.14
C ILE A 15 -0.89 -4.11 -6.31
N PRO A 16 -0.13 -5.00 -6.98
CA PRO A 16 -0.49 -6.41 -7.04
C PRO A 16 -0.66 -7.02 -5.65
N LEU A 17 -1.70 -7.86 -5.47
CA LEU A 17 -1.96 -8.53 -4.19
C LEU A 17 -0.75 -9.36 -3.70
N ALA A 18 -0.01 -9.98 -4.63
CA ALA A 18 1.21 -10.71 -4.32
C ALA A 18 2.28 -9.80 -3.69
N THR A 19 2.44 -8.59 -4.21
CA THR A 19 3.35 -7.57 -3.66
C THR A 19 2.91 -7.15 -2.26
N ALA A 20 1.62 -6.85 -2.07
CA ALA A 20 1.08 -6.48 -0.76
C ALA A 20 1.33 -7.57 0.30
N LYS A 21 1.09 -8.83 -0.07
CA LYS A 21 1.34 -9.99 0.79
C LYS A 21 2.83 -10.14 1.14
N ALA A 22 3.71 -9.95 0.16
CA ALA A 22 5.15 -10.01 0.35
C ALA A 22 5.63 -8.94 1.34
N TRP A 23 5.24 -7.69 1.16
CA TRP A 23 5.66 -6.61 2.05
C TRP A 23 5.08 -6.75 3.47
N ALA A 24 3.84 -7.20 3.60
CA ALA A 24 3.28 -7.53 4.91
C ALA A 24 4.02 -8.71 5.57
N ALA A 25 4.56 -9.65 4.78
CA ALA A 25 5.41 -10.72 5.30
C ALA A 25 6.76 -10.17 5.76
N ASN A 26 7.41 -9.33 4.97
CA ASN A 26 8.67 -8.66 5.33
C ASN A 26 8.54 -7.89 6.64
N TRP A 27 7.43 -7.17 6.84
CA TRP A 27 7.15 -6.50 8.11
C TRP A 27 7.07 -7.47 9.29
N ARG A 28 6.38 -8.62 9.12
CA ARG A 28 6.33 -9.65 10.16
C ARG A 28 7.71 -10.26 10.42
N THR A 29 8.53 -10.47 9.39
CA THR A 29 9.91 -10.94 9.54
C THR A 29 10.71 -9.93 10.34
N TYR A 30 10.70 -8.65 9.95
CA TYR A 30 11.39 -7.57 10.66
C TYR A 30 11.02 -7.54 12.14
N LEU A 31 9.73 -7.60 12.48
CA LEU A 31 9.26 -7.63 13.88
C LEU A 31 9.76 -8.86 14.65
N ALA A 32 9.97 -9.99 13.98
CA ALA A 32 10.40 -11.23 14.61
C ALA A 32 11.92 -11.35 14.73
N SER A 33 12.69 -10.76 13.81
CA SER A 33 14.14 -10.98 13.69
C SER A 33 15.00 -9.75 13.92
N SER A 34 14.45 -8.53 13.84
CA SER A 34 15.22 -7.30 13.94
C SER A 34 15.37 -6.85 15.39
N GLU A 35 16.59 -6.47 15.78
CA GLU A 35 16.86 -5.73 17.01
C GLU A 35 16.77 -4.21 16.80
N GLN A 36 16.56 -3.77 15.55
CA GLN A 36 16.46 -2.35 15.22
C GLN A 36 15.12 -1.77 15.65
N VAL A 37 15.14 -0.52 16.11
CA VAL A 37 13.92 0.23 16.40
C VAL A 37 13.29 0.68 15.08
N PHE A 38 11.99 0.43 14.92
CA PHE A 38 11.23 1.01 13.82
C PHE A 38 11.06 2.52 14.04
N VAL A 39 11.50 3.33 13.07
CA VAL A 39 11.53 4.80 13.18
C VAL A 39 10.55 5.54 12.26
N GLY A 40 9.67 4.83 11.56
CA GLY A 40 8.64 5.47 10.73
C GLY A 40 7.67 6.28 11.59
N ARG A 41 7.60 7.59 11.35
CA ARG A 41 6.83 8.55 12.17
C ARG A 41 5.52 8.97 11.53
N SER A 42 5.54 9.15 10.22
CA SER A 42 4.39 9.56 9.44
C SER A 42 4.45 8.97 8.04
N PHE A 43 3.33 9.07 7.35
CA PHE A 43 3.02 8.37 6.12
C PHE A 43 2.31 9.38 5.21
N LEU A 44 2.95 9.78 4.10
CA LEU A 44 2.36 10.69 3.12
C LEU A 44 1.36 9.97 2.21
N ILE A 45 0.06 10.14 2.47
CA ILE A 45 -1.02 9.57 1.63
C ILE A 45 -1.48 10.61 0.60
N PRO A 46 -1.25 10.43 -0.71
CA PRO A 46 -1.84 11.28 -1.73
C PRO A 46 -3.37 11.17 -1.72
N ILE A 47 -4.06 12.30 -1.88
CA ILE A 47 -5.55 12.33 -1.91
C ILE A 47 -6.10 11.44 -3.04
N VAL A 48 -5.40 11.40 -4.19
CA VAL A 48 -5.79 10.54 -5.32
C VAL A 48 -5.87 9.07 -4.93
N SER A 49 -5.01 8.60 -4.02
CA SER A 49 -5.01 7.21 -3.55
C SER A 49 -6.30 6.89 -2.79
N ILE A 50 -6.79 7.83 -1.99
CA ILE A 50 -8.08 7.70 -1.28
C ILE A 50 -9.23 7.70 -2.29
N GLN A 51 -9.18 8.54 -3.32
CA GLN A 51 -10.19 8.57 -4.38
C GLN A 51 -10.21 7.26 -5.17
N THR A 52 -9.05 6.70 -5.52
CA THR A 52 -8.94 5.38 -6.15
C THR A 52 -9.57 4.30 -5.26
N LEU A 53 -9.24 4.27 -3.96
CA LEU A 53 -9.79 3.30 -3.03
C LEU A 53 -11.33 3.35 -2.97
N LEU A 54 -11.89 4.57 -2.86
CA LEU A 54 -13.33 4.79 -2.81
C LEU A 54 -14.03 4.43 -4.12
N THR A 55 -13.38 4.68 -5.27
CA THR A 55 -13.94 4.36 -6.59
C THR A 55 -13.90 2.86 -6.88
N ALA A 56 -12.78 2.22 -6.54
CA ALA A 56 -12.56 0.78 -6.72
C ALA A 56 -13.48 -0.06 -5.84
N SER A 57 -13.82 0.43 -4.64
CA SER A 57 -14.49 -0.36 -3.60
C SER A 57 -15.84 0.23 -3.24
N ALA A 58 -16.78 0.18 -4.19
CA ALA A 58 -18.15 0.60 -3.94
C ALA A 58 -18.72 -0.15 -2.71
N ASN A 59 -19.24 0.61 -1.74
CA ASN A 59 -19.73 0.11 -0.45
C ASN A 59 -18.65 -0.32 0.57
N ALA A 60 -17.39 0.09 0.38
CA ALA A 60 -16.40 0.00 1.46
C ALA A 60 -16.90 0.76 2.70
N GLU A 61 -17.00 0.05 3.82
CA GLU A 61 -17.46 0.61 5.10
C GLU A 61 -16.28 1.07 5.96
N ALA A 62 -15.11 0.50 5.72
CA ALA A 62 -13.87 0.83 6.41
C ALA A 62 -12.66 0.49 5.54
N VAL A 63 -11.48 0.86 6.04
CA VAL A 63 -10.19 0.50 5.48
C VAL A 63 -9.36 -0.11 6.58
N ARG A 64 -8.76 -1.27 6.33
CA ARG A 64 -7.69 -1.79 7.16
C ARG A 64 -6.35 -1.31 6.62
N ALA A 65 -5.54 -0.74 7.49
CA ALA A 65 -4.19 -0.32 7.19
C ALA A 65 -3.18 -1.34 7.74
N TYR A 66 -2.18 -1.67 6.93
CA TYR A 66 -1.04 -2.51 7.29
C TYR A 66 0.25 -1.75 7.07
N ILE A 67 1.26 -2.02 7.91
CA ILE A 67 2.64 -1.67 7.60
C ILE A 67 3.25 -2.83 6.83
N GLY A 68 3.91 -2.53 5.71
CA GLY A 68 4.74 -3.44 4.94
C GLY A 68 6.15 -2.88 4.78
N LEU A 69 7.11 -3.74 4.47
CA LEU A 69 8.47 -3.32 4.08
C LEU A 69 8.79 -3.85 2.68
N GLU A 70 9.39 -3.03 1.82
CA GLU A 70 9.94 -3.53 0.55
C GLU A 70 11.11 -4.49 0.80
N ASP A 71 11.92 -4.21 1.83
CA ASP A 71 13.03 -5.02 2.31
C ASP A 71 12.87 -5.28 3.82
N GLU A 72 12.84 -6.56 4.22
CA GLU A 72 12.68 -6.96 5.62
C GLU A 72 13.85 -6.56 6.55
N THR A 73 14.98 -6.16 5.98
CA THR A 73 16.17 -5.73 6.73
C THR A 73 16.30 -4.22 6.86
N ASP A 74 15.53 -3.45 6.08
CA ASP A 74 15.59 -1.98 6.04
C ASP A 74 14.25 -1.35 6.45
N PRO A 75 14.13 -0.82 7.67
CA PRO A 75 12.90 -0.18 8.15
C PRO A 75 12.56 1.13 7.42
N LEU A 76 13.48 1.71 6.65
CA LEU A 76 13.23 2.91 5.84
C LEU A 76 12.45 2.61 4.56
N THR A 77 12.29 1.33 4.21
CA THR A 77 11.48 0.88 3.08
C THR A 77 10.00 0.73 3.42
N ALA A 78 9.57 1.28 4.55
CA ALA A 78 8.22 1.10 5.04
C ALA A 78 7.15 1.74 4.15
N LYS A 79 6.08 0.97 3.98
CA LYS A 79 4.88 1.32 3.20
C LYS A 79 3.64 1.17 4.06
N LEU A 80 2.67 2.06 3.86
CA LEU A 80 1.31 1.85 4.37
C LEU A 80 0.45 1.23 3.26
N ILE A 81 -0.04 0.03 3.52
CA ILE A 81 -0.89 -0.72 2.62
C ILE A 81 -2.34 -0.58 3.11
N LEU A 82 -3.25 -0.17 2.23
CA LEU A 82 -4.65 0.04 2.52
C LEU A 82 -5.50 -1.04 1.82
N VAL A 83 -6.35 -1.69 2.59
CA VAL A 83 -7.27 -2.75 2.12
C VAL A 83 -8.71 -2.35 2.48
N PRO A 84 -9.63 -2.26 1.50
CA PRO A 84 -11.04 -1.98 1.77
C PRO A 84 -11.70 -3.12 2.54
N VAL A 85 -12.63 -2.78 3.43
CA VAL A 85 -13.47 -3.73 4.15
C VAL A 85 -14.92 -3.56 3.70
N ILE A 86 -15.57 -4.66 3.32
CA ILE A 86 -16.98 -4.71 2.90
C ILE A 86 -17.65 -5.85 3.68
N ASN A 87 -18.76 -5.56 4.36
CA ASN A 87 -19.48 -6.54 5.19
C ASN A 87 -18.58 -7.25 6.24
N GLY A 88 -17.63 -6.52 6.83
CA GLY A 88 -16.68 -7.03 7.81
C GLY A 88 -15.50 -7.83 7.21
N GLU A 89 -15.45 -8.04 5.89
CA GLU A 89 -14.41 -8.82 5.22
C GLU A 89 -13.45 -7.94 4.42
N GLU A 90 -12.17 -8.33 4.40
CA GLU A 90 -11.16 -7.67 3.56
C GLU A 90 -11.34 -8.05 2.09
N VAL A 91 -11.48 -7.03 1.25
CA VAL A 91 -11.59 -7.22 -0.19
C VAL A 91 -10.23 -6.94 -0.82
N HIS A 92 -9.62 -8.00 -1.33
CA HIS A 92 -8.27 -7.95 -1.89
C HIS A 92 -8.24 -7.81 -3.42
N THR A 93 -9.35 -8.14 -4.07
CA THR A 93 -9.53 -8.05 -5.52
C THR A 93 -10.87 -7.39 -5.84
N ILE A 94 -10.89 -6.64 -6.94
CA ILE A 94 -12.08 -6.05 -7.53
C ILE A 94 -12.32 -6.69 -8.90
N PRO A 95 -13.57 -7.00 -9.27
CA PRO A 95 -13.88 -7.59 -10.56
C PRO A 95 -13.38 -6.71 -11.72
N GLY A 96 -12.79 -7.32 -12.75
CA GLY A 96 -12.43 -6.60 -13.97
C GLY A 96 -13.67 -6.08 -14.70
N GLU A 97 -13.58 -4.88 -15.28
CA GLU A 97 -14.65 -4.35 -16.13
C GLU A 97 -14.88 -5.27 -17.34
N ASN A 98 -16.14 -5.46 -17.74
CA ASN A 98 -16.55 -6.24 -18.91
C ASN A 98 -16.07 -7.70 -18.94
N GLY A 99 -15.91 -8.35 -17.77
CA GLY A 99 -15.47 -9.75 -17.69
C GLY A 99 -13.97 -9.93 -17.90
N GLY A 100 -13.19 -8.85 -17.76
CA GLY A 100 -11.73 -8.92 -17.68
C GLY A 100 -11.25 -9.58 -16.39
N GLU A 101 -9.94 -9.79 -16.30
CA GLU A 101 -9.30 -10.36 -15.12
C GLU A 101 -9.49 -9.48 -13.88
N ASP A 102 -9.61 -10.12 -12.71
CA ASP A 102 -9.72 -9.44 -11.42
C ASP A 102 -8.49 -8.55 -11.17
N LYS A 103 -8.74 -7.30 -10.79
CA LYS A 103 -7.69 -6.34 -10.45
C LYS A 103 -7.48 -6.30 -8.94
N SER A 104 -6.29 -5.90 -8.50
CA SER A 104 -6.04 -5.75 -7.06
C SER A 104 -6.85 -4.58 -6.50
N ALA A 105 -7.50 -4.80 -5.36
CA ALA A 105 -8.16 -3.74 -4.58
C ALA A 105 -7.19 -3.08 -3.57
N THR A 106 -5.95 -3.57 -3.51
CA THR A 106 -4.98 -3.11 -2.52
C THR A 106 -4.26 -1.86 -3.02
N VAL A 107 -4.34 -0.80 -2.23
CA VAL A 107 -3.67 0.48 -2.51
C VAL A 107 -2.43 0.55 -1.63
N ASP A 108 -1.25 0.60 -2.23
CA ASP A 108 -0.05 1.09 -1.56
C ASP A 108 0.26 2.42 -2.19
N LEU A 109 0.24 3.48 -1.39
CA LEU A 109 0.79 4.74 -1.85
C LEU A 109 1.18 5.59 -0.65
N VAL A 110 2.04 5.07 0.22
CA VAL A 110 2.46 5.87 1.34
C VAL A 110 3.91 5.65 1.75
N ASN A 111 4.76 6.57 1.29
CA ASN A 111 6.13 6.66 1.71
C ASN A 111 6.21 7.06 3.20
N SER A 112 7.03 6.36 3.96
CA SER A 112 7.34 6.72 5.34
C SER A 112 8.23 7.96 5.43
N CYS A 113 8.03 8.75 6.48
CA CYS A 113 9.01 9.71 6.98
C CYS A 113 9.67 9.12 8.23
N PRO A 114 11.01 8.98 8.27
CA PRO A 114 11.96 9.12 7.17
C PRO A 114 11.87 7.97 6.13
N PRO A 115 12.47 8.12 4.92
CA PRO A 115 13.26 9.27 4.46
C PRO A 115 12.43 10.39 3.80
N PHE A 116 11.15 10.16 3.52
CA PHE A 116 10.32 11.09 2.75
C PHE A 116 9.55 12.07 3.66
N CYS A 117 10.30 12.84 4.43
CA CYS A 117 9.73 13.81 5.36
C CYS A 117 9.27 15.09 4.67
N PRO A 118 8.31 15.83 5.25
CA PRO A 118 7.93 17.16 4.76
C PRO A 118 9.16 18.07 4.65
N THR A 119 9.40 18.62 3.46
CA THR A 119 10.53 19.53 3.17
C THR A 119 10.12 21.00 3.11
N GLY A 120 8.84 21.31 3.34
CA GLY A 120 8.32 22.68 3.32
C GLY A 120 8.77 23.48 4.54
N GLY A 121 8.99 24.79 4.37
CA GLY A 121 9.37 25.70 5.47
C GLY A 121 8.25 26.12 6.42
N GLY A 122 7.08 25.48 6.34
CA GLY A 122 5.96 25.71 7.26
C GLY A 122 6.12 24.89 8.54
N PRO A 123 5.33 25.18 9.59
CA PRO A 123 5.30 24.33 10.78
C PRO A 123 4.80 22.94 10.41
N THR A 124 5.46 21.90 10.93
CA THR A 124 5.11 20.50 10.72
C THR A 124 4.99 19.79 12.07
N LEU A 125 4.35 18.62 12.11
CA LEU A 125 4.41 17.77 13.31
C LEU A 125 5.80 17.14 13.53
N GLU A 126 6.74 17.36 12.58
CA GLU A 126 8.12 16.89 12.62
C GLU A 126 9.09 17.97 13.16
N SER A 127 8.61 19.20 13.44
CA SER A 127 9.40 20.39 13.77
C SER A 127 8.92 21.10 15.03
#